data_AF-A0A9E1XRV3-F1
#
_entry.id   AF-A0A9E1XRV3-F1
#
_cell.length_a   1.000
_cell.length_b   1.000
_cell.length_c   1.000
_cell.angle_alpha   90.00
_cell.angle_beta   90.00
_cell.angle_gamma   90.00
#
_symmetry.space_group_name_H-M   'P 1'
#
loop_
_entity.id
_entity.type
_entity.pdbx_description
1 polymer ?
#
loop_
_entity_poly.entity_id
_entity_poly.type
_entity_poly.pdbx_seq_one_letter_code
_entity_poly.pdbx_strand_id
1 'polypeptide(L)'
;MKKKLIIGAMLALTAVLPGTALAQTPSTRGLFLASTGPRSEYARSFWWELSEAEIVSYLDRLQKAGVNELYPAAYGHGNYYFKTTHAAFPKGVAQDRLKIDPLAVLIREAHRRKMKVIPFFPFLVAGGEPYVKQSAGGTLPHLDWFSLNTRGERGRTLSFDPANPEVREYLNHLVEDLLLYDIDGLMLDYIRYLGTHMGYTPLARQAFKGKTGVDPQDLYEHPEAFSTNIVYCLNPDSWAGKDWNLSSLLALMNRINIPFKIVPQKADIFAQAPANGTILISSYYDISQDVIGKLDAYVKGGGNVIFLDAPTTAMKTRSATLGPVLGMKSGSQWTGVLERTLAVKAAHPITAGVTGGTLTSSANALTEIVPDTAEILASFASGHPAVVLNTYGKGRCVVFNFQMLIKYEGEVGDELLGNTVSWLLAKRGDEPGSKKLAALNAAWIQYRSDQVTEVVKMVRETMRKRKPKLLLGAATTPKAIHVNTVFQEWKTWLKRGYMDVAYPMDYYASVKELRAVLAWQAEGIPKSQIVPLLSIYKREGGKVVPVTPERINDQLDLVRKLGFAGAGLFSNQRLSPKLEAALSARGKR
;
A
#
# COMPACT_ATOMS: atom_id res chain seq x y z
N MET A 1 -5.51 22.56 71.63
CA MET A 1 -4.07 22.53 71.29
C MET A 1 -3.91 22.18 69.81
N LYS A 2 -3.32 23.10 69.04
CA LYS A 2 -3.03 22.98 67.61
C LYS A 2 -2.02 21.83 67.37
N LYS A 3 -2.33 20.86 66.51
CA LYS A 3 -1.31 19.97 65.92
C LYS A 3 -1.26 20.21 64.41
N LYS A 4 -0.08 20.67 63.98
CA LYS A 4 0.31 21.00 62.62
C LYS A 4 0.32 19.74 61.76
N LEU A 5 -0.25 19.85 60.56
CA LEU A 5 -0.11 18.89 59.47
C LEU A 5 1.30 19.08 58.87
N ILE A 6 2.16 18.06 58.97
CA ILE A 6 3.46 18.03 58.30
C ILE A 6 3.23 17.47 56.90
N ILE A 7 3.41 18.30 55.88
CA ILE A 7 3.50 17.89 54.48
C ILE A 7 4.92 17.39 54.27
N GLY A 8 5.11 16.06 54.20
CA GLY A 8 6.35 15.44 53.79
C GLY A 8 6.44 15.36 52.28
N ALA A 9 7.29 16.19 51.66
CA ALA A 9 7.67 16.06 50.26
C ALA A 9 8.55 14.81 50.09
N MET A 10 8.02 13.78 49.45
CA MET A 10 8.78 12.58 49.08
C MET A 10 9.44 12.83 47.72
N LEU A 11 10.71 13.25 47.73
CA LEU A 11 11.56 13.28 46.54
C LEU A 11 11.74 11.84 46.04
N ALA A 12 11.16 11.51 44.89
CA ALA A 12 11.49 10.31 44.15
C ALA A 12 12.90 10.49 43.55
N LEU A 13 13.91 9.86 44.16
CA LEU A 13 15.26 9.77 43.62
C LEU A 13 15.23 8.80 42.43
N THR A 14 15.06 9.31 41.22
CA THR A 14 15.29 8.52 40.00
C THR A 14 16.79 8.26 39.87
N ALA A 15 17.23 7.08 40.26
CA ALA A 15 18.56 6.58 39.93
C ALA A 15 18.64 6.40 38.41
N VAL A 16 19.23 7.39 37.72
CA VAL A 16 19.69 7.24 36.34
C VAL A 16 20.86 6.27 36.38
N LEU A 17 20.61 5.01 36.03
CA LEU A 17 21.69 4.08 35.71
C LEU A 17 22.52 4.70 34.57
N PRO A 18 23.85 4.78 34.71
CA PRO A 18 24.71 5.23 33.62
C PRO A 18 24.45 4.32 32.42
N GLY A 19 23.99 4.92 31.33
CA GLY A 19 23.82 4.21 30.07
C GLY A 19 25.15 3.57 29.70
N THR A 20 25.22 2.24 29.75
CA THR A 20 26.25 1.49 29.05
C THR A 20 26.23 1.99 27.62
N ALA A 21 27.31 2.63 27.18
CA ALA A 21 27.50 2.97 25.79
C ALA A 21 27.25 1.69 24.98
N LEU A 22 26.13 1.66 24.24
CA LEU A 22 25.84 0.61 23.29
C LEU A 22 27.04 0.57 22.36
N ALA A 23 27.79 -0.53 22.37
CA ALA A 23 28.77 -0.79 21.33
C ALA A 23 28.10 -0.47 20.00
N GLN A 24 28.69 0.42 19.20
CA GLN A 24 28.09 0.86 17.94
C GLN A 24 27.87 -0.36 17.06
N THR A 25 26.62 -0.85 16.99
CA THR A 25 26.26 -1.93 16.08
C THR A 25 26.65 -1.50 14.67
N PRO A 26 27.36 -2.33 13.90
CA PRO A 26 27.70 -1.98 12.52
C PRO A 26 26.45 -1.58 11.75
N SER A 27 26.53 -0.50 10.97
CA SER A 27 25.41 -0.06 10.14
C SER A 27 24.95 -1.19 9.21
N THR A 28 23.63 -1.37 9.11
CA THR A 28 23.01 -2.40 8.25
C THR A 28 23.34 -2.13 6.78
N ARG A 29 23.90 -3.15 6.11
CA ARG A 29 24.14 -3.21 4.67
C ARG A 29 23.50 -4.51 4.18
N GLY A 30 22.19 -4.45 4.05
CA GLY A 30 21.35 -5.61 3.83
C GLY A 30 21.09 -5.92 2.36
N LEU A 31 20.93 -7.20 2.00
CA LEU A 31 20.51 -7.62 0.67
C LEU A 31 19.37 -8.65 0.73
N PHE A 32 18.29 -8.39 0.00
CA PHE A 32 17.18 -9.33 -0.16
C PHE A 32 17.50 -10.40 -1.19
N LEU A 33 17.38 -11.67 -0.79
CA LEU A 33 17.44 -12.82 -1.68
C LEU A 33 16.01 -13.23 -2.04
N ALA A 34 15.49 -12.67 -3.12
CA ALA A 34 14.12 -12.91 -3.55
C ALA A 34 13.93 -14.35 -4.06
N SER A 35 12.77 -14.95 -3.77
CA SER A 35 12.38 -16.30 -4.21
C SER A 35 11.44 -16.30 -5.41
N THR A 36 10.92 -15.14 -5.80
CA THR A 36 9.90 -15.00 -6.84
C THR A 36 10.24 -13.83 -7.77
N GLY A 37 9.62 -13.82 -8.96
CA GLY A 37 9.85 -12.82 -10.00
C GLY A 37 10.72 -13.31 -11.15
N PRO A 38 10.79 -12.54 -12.25
CA PRO A 38 11.50 -12.95 -13.44
C PRO A 38 13.01 -13.05 -13.18
N ARG A 39 13.54 -14.25 -13.39
CA ARG A 39 14.98 -14.53 -13.46
C ARG A 39 15.66 -13.50 -14.37
N SER A 40 16.91 -13.21 -14.05
CA SER A 40 17.69 -12.21 -14.75
C SER A 40 18.94 -12.83 -15.33
N GLU A 41 19.61 -12.13 -16.23
CA GLU A 41 20.92 -12.54 -16.72
C GLU A 41 21.98 -12.60 -15.60
N TYR A 42 21.79 -11.84 -14.50
CA TYR A 42 22.68 -11.79 -13.34
C TYR A 42 22.35 -12.84 -12.27
N ALA A 43 21.12 -13.36 -12.26
CA ALA A 43 20.63 -14.37 -11.32
C ALA A 43 19.69 -15.34 -12.06
N ARG A 44 20.28 -16.35 -12.69
CA ARG A 44 19.58 -17.37 -13.48
C ARG A 44 18.93 -18.47 -12.62
N SER A 45 19.34 -18.57 -11.36
CA SER A 45 18.78 -19.49 -10.36
C SER A 45 18.36 -18.68 -9.13
N PHE A 46 17.35 -19.16 -8.42
CA PHE A 46 16.99 -18.61 -7.11
C PHE A 46 18.01 -19.07 -6.05
N TRP A 47 18.14 -18.31 -4.95
CA TRP A 47 19.12 -18.60 -3.91
C TRP A 47 18.96 -20.01 -3.30
N TRP A 48 17.72 -20.49 -3.21
CA TRP A 48 17.37 -21.80 -2.67
C TRP A 48 17.58 -22.94 -3.66
N GLU A 49 17.80 -22.64 -4.95
CA GLU A 49 18.13 -23.63 -6.00
C GLU A 49 19.63 -23.88 -6.11
N LEU A 50 20.46 -23.07 -5.43
CA LEU A 50 21.91 -23.16 -5.48
C LEU A 50 22.41 -24.40 -4.72
N SER A 51 23.40 -25.06 -5.28
CA SER A 51 24.22 -26.03 -4.55
C SER A 51 25.01 -25.36 -3.42
N GLU A 52 25.50 -26.15 -2.47
CA GLU A 52 26.31 -25.62 -1.37
C GLU A 52 27.56 -24.85 -1.87
N ALA A 53 28.25 -25.37 -2.88
CA ALA A 53 29.41 -24.69 -3.48
C ALA A 53 29.05 -23.35 -4.13
N GLU A 54 27.88 -23.27 -4.77
CA GLU A 54 27.37 -22.03 -5.33
C GLU A 54 26.95 -21.03 -4.25
N ILE A 55 26.37 -21.49 -3.14
CA ILE A 55 26.06 -20.64 -1.97
C ILE A 55 27.35 -20.04 -1.40
N VAL A 56 28.40 -20.84 -1.21
CA VAL A 56 29.71 -20.38 -0.71
C VAL A 56 30.27 -19.27 -1.62
N SER A 57 30.37 -19.54 -2.92
CA SER A 57 30.87 -18.58 -3.92
C SER A 57 30.02 -17.30 -3.97
N TYR A 58 28.71 -17.45 -3.83
CA TYR A 58 27.78 -16.33 -3.81
C TYR A 58 27.98 -15.45 -2.58
N LEU A 59 28.14 -16.04 -1.40
CA LEU A 59 28.37 -15.32 -0.15
C LEU A 59 29.73 -14.61 -0.13
N ASP A 60 30.79 -15.18 -0.72
CA ASP A 60 32.09 -14.52 -0.85
C ASP A 60 32.00 -13.23 -1.64
N ARG A 61 31.24 -13.25 -2.75
CA ARG A 61 30.94 -12.06 -3.55
C ARG A 61 30.19 -10.99 -2.76
N LEU A 62 29.16 -11.40 -2.02
CA LEU A 62 28.36 -10.47 -1.21
C LEU A 62 29.19 -9.86 -0.06
N GLN A 63 30.02 -10.66 0.61
CA GLN A 63 30.91 -10.18 1.66
C GLN A 63 31.92 -9.16 1.10
N LYS A 64 32.51 -9.44 -0.07
CA LYS A 64 33.40 -8.50 -0.77
C LYS A 64 32.70 -7.19 -1.15
N ALA A 65 31.41 -7.26 -1.48
CA ALA A 65 30.57 -6.08 -1.72
C ALA A 65 30.16 -5.33 -0.44
N GLY A 66 30.58 -5.82 0.74
CA GLY A 66 30.31 -5.20 2.04
C GLY A 66 28.95 -5.55 2.65
N VAL A 67 28.21 -6.50 2.07
CA VAL A 67 26.94 -6.98 2.64
C VAL A 67 27.23 -7.64 3.99
N ASN A 68 26.46 -7.28 5.02
CA ASN A 68 26.59 -7.85 6.37
C ASN A 68 25.28 -8.42 6.91
N GLU A 69 24.15 -8.21 6.23
CA GLU A 69 22.85 -8.80 6.58
C GLU A 69 22.18 -9.36 5.32
N LEU A 70 21.68 -10.58 5.41
CA LEU A 70 20.97 -11.28 4.34
C LEU A 70 19.52 -11.45 4.73
N TYR A 71 18.63 -11.15 3.79
CA TYR A 71 17.20 -11.39 3.93
C TYR A 71 16.76 -12.46 2.94
N PRO A 72 16.97 -13.76 3.23
CA PRO A 72 16.50 -14.82 2.37
C PRO A 72 14.98 -14.98 2.48
N ALA A 73 14.31 -15.00 1.33
CA ALA A 73 12.88 -15.32 1.31
C ALA A 73 12.70 -16.78 1.75
N ALA A 74 12.15 -17.04 2.93
CA ALA A 74 11.92 -18.38 3.48
C ALA A 74 10.69 -19.08 2.86
N TYR A 75 9.82 -18.33 2.19
CA TYR A 75 8.68 -18.89 1.48
C TYR A 75 8.32 -18.07 0.24
N GLY A 76 7.72 -18.71 -0.75
CA GLY A 76 7.19 -18.05 -1.95
C GLY A 76 6.22 -18.94 -2.73
N HIS A 77 5.03 -18.42 -3.04
CA HIS A 77 4.06 -19.09 -3.91
C HIS A 77 3.68 -20.52 -3.49
N GLY A 78 3.48 -20.75 -2.19
CA GLY A 78 3.20 -22.09 -1.66
C GLY A 78 4.44 -22.94 -1.42
N ASN A 79 5.65 -22.43 -1.71
CA ASN A 79 6.89 -23.15 -1.47
C ASN A 79 7.56 -22.69 -0.18
N TYR A 80 8.08 -23.65 0.60
CA TYR A 80 8.81 -23.45 1.84
C TYR A 80 10.28 -23.74 1.57
N TYR A 81 11.16 -22.77 1.79
CA TYR A 81 12.61 -22.90 1.58
C TYR A 81 13.36 -23.24 2.87
N PHE A 82 12.63 -23.81 3.83
CA PHE A 82 13.09 -24.33 5.11
C PHE A 82 12.30 -25.60 5.42
N LYS A 83 12.76 -26.39 6.38
CA LYS A 83 12.09 -27.58 6.87
C LYS A 83 10.90 -27.18 7.73
N THR A 84 9.73 -27.75 7.45
CA THR A 84 8.53 -27.57 8.26
C THR A 84 7.72 -28.86 8.26
N THR A 85 7.12 -29.21 9.40
CA THR A 85 6.13 -30.28 9.52
C THR A 85 4.70 -29.75 9.44
N HIS A 86 4.53 -28.44 9.30
CA HIS A 86 3.26 -27.73 9.34
C HIS A 86 2.88 -27.13 7.99
N ALA A 87 3.44 -27.64 6.89
CA ALA A 87 3.16 -27.13 5.54
C ALA A 87 1.69 -27.33 5.15
N ALA A 88 0.96 -26.23 4.96
CA ALA A 88 -0.35 -26.23 4.32
C ALA A 88 -0.27 -26.67 2.84
N PHE A 89 0.90 -26.52 2.20
CA PHE A 89 1.14 -26.90 0.80
C PHE A 89 2.33 -27.88 0.70
N PRO A 90 2.13 -29.18 1.01
CA PRO A 90 3.23 -30.10 1.27
C PRO A 90 4.18 -30.35 0.08
N LYS A 91 3.71 -30.26 -1.18
CA LYS A 91 4.62 -30.39 -2.34
C LYS A 91 5.52 -29.16 -2.54
N GLY A 92 5.32 -28.10 -1.76
CA GLY A 92 6.13 -26.89 -1.76
C GLY A 92 7.39 -26.97 -0.89
N VAL A 93 7.58 -28.01 -0.08
CA VAL A 93 8.75 -28.11 0.82
C VAL A 93 10.01 -28.36 0.00
N ALA A 94 10.92 -27.39 0.00
CA ALA A 94 12.11 -27.42 -0.84
C ALA A 94 13.03 -28.59 -0.47
N GLN A 95 13.14 -28.95 0.81
CA GLN A 95 13.99 -30.07 1.24
C GLN A 95 13.58 -31.40 0.61
N ASP A 96 12.28 -31.64 0.45
CA ASP A 96 11.77 -32.88 -0.14
C ASP A 96 12.15 -32.99 -1.63
N ARG A 97 12.20 -31.86 -2.32
CA ARG A 97 12.59 -31.75 -3.74
C ARG A 97 14.10 -31.74 -3.94
N LEU A 98 14.82 -30.94 -3.17
CA LEU A 98 16.24 -30.64 -3.38
C LEU A 98 17.17 -31.60 -2.63
N LYS A 99 16.63 -32.38 -1.69
CA LYS A 99 17.40 -33.30 -0.81
C LYS A 99 18.44 -32.60 0.08
N ILE A 100 18.37 -31.27 0.18
CA ILE A 100 19.16 -30.43 1.08
C ILE A 100 18.23 -29.46 1.83
N ASP A 101 18.66 -28.95 2.98
CA ASP A 101 18.01 -27.81 3.64
C ASP A 101 18.73 -26.51 3.23
N PRO A 102 18.21 -25.76 2.24
CA PRO A 102 18.93 -24.61 1.69
C PRO A 102 19.08 -23.47 2.71
N LEU A 103 18.13 -23.30 3.63
CA LEU A 103 18.22 -22.27 4.66
C LEU A 103 19.31 -22.62 5.68
N ALA A 104 19.40 -23.88 6.12
CA ALA A 104 20.44 -24.31 7.04
C ALA A 104 21.85 -24.11 6.45
N VAL A 105 22.04 -24.46 5.16
CA VAL A 105 23.32 -24.26 4.45
C VAL A 105 23.65 -22.77 4.37
N LEU A 106 22.69 -21.93 3.97
CA LEU A 106 22.90 -20.48 3.88
C LEU A 106 23.30 -19.86 5.22
N ILE A 107 22.61 -20.21 6.31
CA ILE A 107 22.90 -19.71 7.67
C ILE A 107 24.34 -20.06 8.06
N ARG A 108 24.70 -21.34 7.98
CA ARG A 108 26.02 -21.83 8.36
C ARG A 108 27.14 -21.10 7.60
N GLU A 109 27.00 -20.97 6.29
CA GLU A 109 28.04 -20.32 5.47
C GLU A 109 28.07 -18.79 5.63
N ALA A 110 26.93 -18.15 5.90
CA ALA A 110 26.86 -16.71 6.17
C ALA A 110 27.50 -16.36 7.53
N HIS A 111 27.23 -17.17 8.56
CA HIS A 111 27.80 -16.98 9.90
C HIS A 111 29.31 -17.11 9.93
N ARG A 112 29.90 -18.04 9.16
CA ARG A 112 31.37 -18.11 8.95
C ARG A 112 31.97 -16.80 8.42
N ARG A 113 31.15 -16.00 7.72
CA ARG A 113 31.51 -14.69 7.16
C ARG A 113 31.07 -13.51 8.04
N LYS A 114 30.56 -13.78 9.25
CA LYS A 114 29.99 -12.79 10.18
C LYS A 114 28.84 -11.98 9.55
N MET A 115 28.10 -12.60 8.64
CA MET A 115 26.91 -12.02 8.03
C MET A 115 25.68 -12.53 8.77
N LYS A 116 24.76 -11.64 9.13
CA LYS A 116 23.50 -12.03 9.74
C LYS A 116 22.55 -12.61 8.70
N VAL A 117 21.70 -13.53 9.11
CA VAL A 117 20.62 -14.09 8.31
C VAL A 117 19.29 -13.86 9.00
N ILE A 118 18.44 -13.04 8.38
CA ILE A 118 17.13 -12.65 8.87
C ILE A 118 16.12 -13.09 7.81
N PRO A 119 15.62 -14.33 7.86
CA PRO A 119 14.70 -14.81 6.83
C PRO A 119 13.41 -13.99 6.82
N PHE A 120 12.85 -13.80 5.63
CA PHE A 120 11.58 -13.12 5.47
C PHE A 120 10.53 -14.00 4.83
N PHE A 121 9.27 -13.77 5.18
CA PHE A 121 8.13 -14.52 4.66
C PHE A 121 7.02 -13.53 4.29
N PRO A 122 6.41 -13.60 3.08
CA PRO A 122 5.15 -12.94 2.78
C PRO A 122 4.00 -13.49 3.64
N PHE A 123 3.90 -13.01 4.87
CA PHE A 123 3.20 -13.62 5.98
C PHE A 123 1.70 -13.83 5.75
N LEU A 124 1.00 -12.85 5.17
CA LEU A 124 -0.43 -12.96 4.86
C LEU A 124 -0.68 -13.27 3.37
N VAL A 125 0.32 -13.74 2.64
CA VAL A 125 0.20 -14.03 1.20
C VAL A 125 0.70 -15.43 0.89
N ALA A 126 -0.23 -16.30 0.49
CA ALA A 126 0.14 -17.63 0.01
C ALA A 126 0.84 -17.55 -1.37
N GLY A 127 0.36 -16.64 -2.24
CA GLY A 127 0.95 -16.34 -3.55
C GLY A 127 -0.05 -16.42 -4.71
N GLY A 128 0.44 -16.25 -5.94
CA GLY A 128 -0.40 -16.39 -7.14
C GLY A 128 -1.05 -17.77 -7.22
N GLU A 129 -2.37 -17.78 -7.43
CA GLU A 129 -3.21 -18.98 -7.36
C GLU A 129 -2.67 -20.19 -8.17
N PRO A 130 -2.24 -20.04 -9.44
CA PRO A 130 -1.73 -21.18 -10.20
C PRO A 130 -0.53 -21.87 -9.54
N TYR A 131 0.36 -21.07 -8.94
CA TYR A 131 1.57 -21.59 -8.28
C TYR A 131 1.25 -22.25 -6.94
N VAL A 132 0.35 -21.65 -6.15
CA VAL A 132 -0.09 -22.25 -4.88
C VAL A 132 -0.80 -23.59 -5.14
N LYS A 133 -1.66 -23.65 -6.17
CA LYS A 133 -2.34 -24.88 -6.59
C LYS A 133 -1.34 -25.97 -6.99
N GLN A 134 -0.25 -25.58 -7.67
CA GLN A 134 0.84 -26.49 -8.01
C GLN A 134 1.56 -27.01 -6.75
N SER A 135 1.94 -26.12 -5.82
CA SER A 135 2.58 -26.49 -4.54
C SER A 135 1.67 -27.31 -3.61
N ALA A 136 0.36 -27.22 -3.80
CA ALA A 136 -0.63 -28.03 -3.10
C ALA A 136 -0.92 -29.40 -3.76
N GLY A 137 -0.36 -29.65 -4.96
CA GLY A 137 -0.54 -30.92 -5.66
C GLY A 137 -1.77 -31.01 -6.56
N GLY A 138 -2.33 -29.89 -6.98
CA GLY A 138 -3.36 -29.81 -8.01
C GLY A 138 -4.70 -29.25 -7.54
N THR A 139 -4.93 -29.18 -6.23
CA THR A 139 -6.15 -28.61 -5.62
C THR A 139 -5.74 -27.71 -4.47
N LEU A 140 -6.43 -26.57 -4.31
CA LEU A 140 -6.17 -25.66 -3.19
C LEU A 140 -6.84 -26.21 -1.92
N PRO A 141 -6.08 -26.54 -0.86
CA PRO A 141 -6.66 -26.84 0.43
C PRO A 141 -7.10 -25.55 1.13
N HIS A 142 -7.88 -25.68 2.19
CA HIS A 142 -8.24 -24.58 3.10
C HIS A 142 -8.77 -23.33 2.37
N LEU A 143 -9.75 -23.50 1.48
CA LEU A 143 -10.29 -22.38 0.69
C LEU A 143 -10.89 -21.26 1.56
N ASP A 144 -11.33 -21.61 2.76
CA ASP A 144 -11.88 -20.77 3.81
C ASP A 144 -10.80 -19.99 4.61
N TRP A 145 -9.52 -20.32 4.46
CA TRP A 145 -8.41 -19.54 5.03
C TRP A 145 -8.13 -18.26 4.23
N PHE A 146 -8.56 -18.18 2.97
CA PHE A 146 -8.23 -17.06 2.10
C PHE A 146 -9.20 -15.89 2.26
N SER A 147 -8.66 -14.67 2.31
CA SER A 147 -9.44 -13.45 2.35
C SER A 147 -10.28 -13.32 1.07
N LEU A 148 -11.52 -12.85 1.26
CA LEU A 148 -12.42 -12.49 0.18
C LEU A 148 -12.47 -10.97 0.01
N ASN A 149 -12.74 -10.54 -1.21
CA ASN A 149 -13.05 -9.15 -1.52
C ASN A 149 -14.53 -8.81 -1.25
N THR A 150 -14.90 -7.55 -1.45
CA THR A 150 -16.28 -7.04 -1.35
C THR A 150 -17.31 -7.77 -2.22
N ARG A 151 -16.90 -8.56 -3.21
CA ARG A 151 -17.79 -9.37 -4.07
C ARG A 151 -17.86 -10.84 -3.64
N GLY A 152 -17.21 -11.20 -2.54
CA GLY A 152 -17.09 -12.59 -2.08
C GLY A 152 -16.10 -13.43 -2.90
N GLU A 153 -15.22 -12.79 -3.67
CA GLU A 153 -14.26 -13.46 -4.55
C GLU A 153 -12.85 -13.44 -3.95
N ARG A 154 -12.05 -14.47 -4.26
CA ARG A 154 -10.60 -14.47 -4.00
C ARG A 154 -9.89 -13.66 -5.08
N GLY A 155 -8.84 -12.93 -4.69
CA GLY A 155 -7.96 -12.29 -5.64
C GLY A 155 -7.06 -13.30 -6.37
N ARG A 156 -6.51 -12.92 -7.54
CA ARG A 156 -5.52 -13.72 -8.29
C ARG A 156 -4.29 -14.10 -7.45
N THR A 157 -3.95 -13.23 -6.50
CA THR A 157 -2.99 -13.53 -5.45
C THR A 157 -3.76 -13.94 -4.21
N LEU A 158 -3.59 -15.19 -3.80
CA LEU A 158 -4.21 -15.74 -2.60
C LEU A 158 -3.55 -15.11 -1.38
N SER A 159 -4.37 -14.45 -0.56
CA SER A 159 -3.96 -13.86 0.71
C SER A 159 -4.73 -14.52 1.83
N PHE A 160 -4.06 -14.84 2.93
CA PHE A 160 -4.69 -15.38 4.11
C PHE A 160 -5.50 -14.31 4.82
N ASP A 161 -6.65 -14.67 5.39
CA ASP A 161 -7.41 -13.75 6.22
C ASP A 161 -6.87 -13.76 7.65
N PRO A 162 -6.24 -12.66 8.13
CA PRO A 162 -5.73 -12.61 9.49
C PRO A 162 -6.85 -12.63 10.54
N ALA A 163 -8.13 -12.47 10.17
CA ALA A 163 -9.24 -12.68 11.11
C ALA A 163 -9.46 -14.16 11.47
N ASN A 164 -9.02 -15.10 10.62
CA ASN A 164 -9.23 -16.52 10.83
C ASN A 164 -8.23 -17.08 11.87
N PRO A 165 -8.69 -17.67 12.99
CA PRO A 165 -7.81 -18.20 14.03
C PRO A 165 -6.93 -19.37 13.55
N GLU A 166 -7.42 -20.24 12.67
CA GLU A 166 -6.63 -21.35 12.12
C GLU A 166 -5.47 -20.84 11.27
N VAL A 167 -5.68 -19.76 10.52
CA VAL A 167 -4.61 -19.07 9.79
C VAL A 167 -3.54 -18.57 10.75
N ARG A 168 -3.94 -17.95 11.87
CA ARG A 168 -2.97 -17.44 12.86
C ARG A 168 -2.15 -18.58 13.46
N GLU A 169 -2.81 -19.67 13.83
CA GLU A 169 -2.18 -20.86 14.35
C GLU A 169 -1.18 -21.47 13.35
N TYR A 170 -1.60 -21.66 12.10
CA TYR A 170 -0.71 -22.13 11.02
C TYR A 170 0.51 -21.22 10.85
N LEU A 171 0.32 -19.90 10.76
CA LEU A 171 1.43 -18.95 10.62
C LEU A 171 2.35 -18.98 11.84
N ASN A 172 1.81 -19.17 13.04
CA ASN A 172 2.60 -19.32 14.25
C ASN A 172 3.44 -20.60 14.22
N HIS A 173 2.90 -21.74 13.78
CA HIS A 173 3.67 -22.97 13.64
C HIS A 173 4.85 -22.82 12.66
N LEU A 174 4.68 -22.07 11.55
CA LEU A 174 5.80 -21.76 10.66
C LEU A 174 6.89 -20.92 11.35
N VAL A 175 6.51 -19.98 12.22
CA VAL A 175 7.48 -19.23 13.05
C VAL A 175 8.21 -20.16 13.98
N GLU A 176 7.49 -21.05 14.66
CA GLU A 176 8.08 -22.01 15.58
C GLU A 176 9.11 -22.90 14.91
N ASP A 177 8.84 -23.35 13.67
CA ASP A 177 9.77 -24.11 12.85
C ASP A 177 11.01 -23.27 12.46
N LEU A 178 10.82 -22.00 12.05
CA LEU A 178 11.94 -21.10 11.74
C LEU A 178 12.81 -20.80 12.98
N LEU A 179 12.24 -20.77 14.18
CA LEU A 179 12.98 -20.56 15.42
C LEU A 179 13.84 -21.75 15.85
N LEU A 180 13.71 -22.91 15.18
CA LEU A 180 14.64 -24.03 15.35
C LEU A 180 16.00 -23.76 14.68
N TYR A 181 16.04 -22.84 13.72
CA TYR A 181 17.27 -22.44 13.03
C TYR A 181 18.07 -21.43 13.87
N ASP A 182 19.37 -21.34 13.59
CA ASP A 182 20.26 -20.32 14.15
C ASP A 182 20.17 -19.01 13.34
N ILE A 183 18.97 -18.44 13.27
CA ILE A 183 18.71 -17.17 12.58
C ILE A 183 19.04 -15.99 13.50
N ASP A 184 19.36 -14.84 12.91
CA ASP A 184 19.65 -13.59 13.65
C ASP A 184 18.39 -12.73 13.89
N GLY A 185 17.30 -13.07 13.20
CA GLY A 185 16.02 -12.42 13.32
C GLY A 185 14.99 -12.97 12.33
N LEU A 186 13.79 -12.42 12.37
CA LEU A 186 12.70 -12.73 11.45
C LEU A 186 12.14 -11.44 10.86
N MET A 187 11.81 -11.45 9.58
CA MET A 187 11.17 -10.31 8.92
C MET A 187 9.80 -10.66 8.34
N LEU A 188 8.78 -9.92 8.75
CA LEU A 188 7.41 -10.04 8.27
C LEU A 188 7.25 -9.23 6.98
N ASP A 189 7.20 -9.89 5.83
CA ASP A 189 6.81 -9.25 4.55
C ASP A 189 5.32 -9.48 4.29
N TYR A 190 4.68 -8.63 3.48
CA TYR A 190 3.24 -8.69 3.19
C TYR A 190 2.36 -8.90 4.44
N ILE A 191 2.78 -8.37 5.60
CA ILE A 191 2.00 -8.36 6.84
C ILE A 191 0.95 -7.23 6.76
N ARG A 192 -0.02 -7.44 5.87
CA ARG A 192 -1.07 -6.48 5.48
C ARG A 192 -2.14 -7.18 4.63
N TYR A 193 -3.31 -6.56 4.49
CA TYR A 193 -4.24 -6.93 3.42
C TYR A 193 -3.72 -6.45 2.04
N LEU A 194 -4.20 -7.05 0.96
CA LEU A 194 -3.80 -6.68 -0.41
C LEU A 194 -4.53 -5.44 -0.97
N GLY A 195 -5.50 -4.89 -0.23
CA GLY A 195 -6.19 -3.65 -0.58
C GLY A 195 -7.45 -3.41 0.25
N THR A 196 -8.02 -2.21 0.15
CA THR A 196 -9.20 -1.80 0.94
C THR A 196 -10.45 -2.64 0.66
N HIS A 197 -10.52 -3.26 -0.51
CA HIS A 197 -11.59 -4.16 -0.91
C HIS A 197 -11.50 -5.55 -0.24
N MET A 198 -10.42 -5.89 0.47
CA MET A 198 -10.21 -7.19 1.11
C MET A 198 -10.67 -7.22 2.57
N GLY A 199 -10.80 -8.44 3.12
CA GLY A 199 -11.21 -8.72 4.50
C GLY A 199 -12.69 -9.01 4.69
N TYR A 200 -13.42 -9.37 3.63
CA TYR A 200 -14.87 -9.60 3.64
C TYR A 200 -15.25 -11.08 3.73
N THR A 201 -14.44 -11.89 4.41
CA THR A 201 -14.82 -13.28 4.70
C THR A 201 -16.06 -13.31 5.59
N PRO A 202 -16.90 -14.38 5.53
CA PRO A 202 -18.04 -14.51 6.43
C PRO A 202 -17.63 -14.40 7.90
N LEU A 203 -16.49 -14.98 8.29
CA LEU A 203 -15.95 -14.92 9.64
C LEU A 203 -15.64 -13.48 10.07
N ALA A 204 -14.89 -12.72 9.26
CA ALA A 204 -14.55 -11.33 9.58
C ALA A 204 -15.79 -10.43 9.65
N ARG A 205 -16.74 -10.61 8.72
CA ARG A 205 -18.00 -9.85 8.67
C ARG A 205 -18.87 -10.13 9.90
N GLN A 206 -19.04 -11.40 10.26
CA GLN A 206 -19.83 -11.80 11.43
C GLN A 206 -19.20 -11.30 12.73
N ALA A 207 -17.87 -11.38 12.87
CA ALA A 207 -17.16 -10.87 14.04
C ALA A 207 -17.30 -9.35 14.20
N PHE A 208 -17.24 -8.59 13.09
CA PHE A 208 -17.51 -7.15 13.14
C PHE A 208 -18.97 -6.86 13.47
N LYS A 209 -19.91 -7.52 12.79
CA LYS A 209 -21.35 -7.37 13.03
C LYS A 209 -21.73 -7.71 14.48
N GLY A 210 -21.12 -8.72 15.07
CA GLY A 210 -21.33 -9.05 16.49
C GLY A 210 -20.92 -7.93 17.45
N LYS A 211 -19.92 -7.12 17.08
CA LYS A 211 -19.44 -5.98 17.88
C LYS A 211 -20.24 -4.70 17.66
N THR A 212 -20.71 -4.45 16.44
CA THR A 212 -21.27 -3.15 16.02
C THR A 212 -22.76 -3.19 15.70
N GLY A 213 -23.34 -4.39 15.53
CA GLY A 213 -24.69 -4.61 15.01
C GLY A 213 -24.82 -4.43 13.49
N VAL A 214 -23.74 -4.09 12.79
CA VAL A 214 -23.76 -3.73 11.36
C VAL A 214 -22.86 -4.67 10.56
N ASP A 215 -23.37 -5.22 9.44
CA ASP A 215 -22.50 -5.92 8.49
C ASP A 215 -21.62 -4.89 7.78
N PRO A 216 -20.28 -5.06 7.74
CA PRO A 216 -19.42 -4.08 7.10
C PRO A 216 -19.68 -3.95 5.59
N GLN A 217 -20.34 -4.93 4.95
CA GLN A 217 -20.81 -4.84 3.57
C GLN A 217 -21.85 -3.72 3.39
N ASP A 218 -22.73 -3.53 4.37
CA ASP A 218 -23.84 -2.57 4.31
C ASP A 218 -23.33 -1.12 4.30
N LEU A 219 -22.09 -0.87 4.74
CA LEU A 219 -21.48 0.46 4.80
C LEU A 219 -21.36 1.12 3.41
N TYR A 220 -21.33 0.33 2.32
CA TYR A 220 -21.28 0.84 0.94
C TYR A 220 -22.31 0.20 0.00
N GLU A 221 -22.94 -0.93 0.34
CA GLU A 221 -24.10 -1.44 -0.41
C GLU A 221 -25.41 -0.80 0.02
N HIS A 222 -25.54 -0.54 1.32
CA HIS A 222 -26.73 0.04 1.94
C HIS A 222 -26.41 1.29 2.80
N PRO A 223 -25.60 2.24 2.30
CA PRO A 223 -25.25 3.44 3.07
C PRO A 223 -26.47 4.28 3.46
N GLU A 224 -27.60 4.11 2.75
CA GLU A 224 -28.90 4.73 3.05
C GLU A 224 -29.43 4.39 4.44
N ALA A 225 -29.03 3.24 5.02
CA ALA A 225 -29.38 2.88 6.38
C ALA A 225 -28.68 3.77 7.44
N PHE A 226 -27.66 4.54 7.04
CA PHE A 226 -26.82 5.33 7.95
C PHE A 226 -26.75 6.82 7.59
N SER A 227 -27.07 7.19 6.36
CA SER A 227 -26.99 8.56 5.85
C SER A 227 -28.00 8.79 4.73
N THR A 228 -28.64 9.95 4.69
CA THR A 228 -29.38 10.43 3.51
C THR A 228 -28.46 11.13 2.50
N ASN A 229 -27.27 11.55 2.95
CA ASN A 229 -26.33 12.36 2.19
C ASN A 229 -25.26 11.44 1.62
N ILE A 230 -25.56 10.84 0.46
CA ILE A 230 -24.75 9.79 -0.18
C ILE A 230 -24.24 10.25 -1.54
N VAL A 231 -22.98 9.94 -1.83
CA VAL A 231 -22.39 10.00 -3.17
C VAL A 231 -22.53 8.64 -3.86
N TYR A 232 -23.06 8.62 -5.09
CA TYR A 232 -23.22 7.40 -5.87
C TYR A 232 -22.03 7.22 -6.79
N CYS A 233 -21.18 6.24 -6.52
CA CYS A 233 -19.96 5.99 -7.28
C CYS A 233 -20.19 4.88 -8.32
N LEU A 234 -20.01 5.21 -9.59
CA LEU A 234 -20.10 4.24 -10.69
C LEU A 234 -18.94 3.25 -10.62
N ASN A 235 -19.25 1.95 -10.66
CA ASN A 235 -18.31 0.88 -10.88
C ASN A 235 -18.45 0.35 -12.32
N PRO A 236 -17.62 0.82 -13.26
CA PRO A 236 -17.73 0.47 -14.66
C PRO A 236 -17.28 -0.96 -14.94
N ASP A 237 -17.89 -1.62 -15.93
CA ASP A 237 -17.58 -3.01 -16.29
C ASP A 237 -16.12 -3.19 -16.74
N SER A 238 -15.49 -2.10 -17.21
CA SER A 238 -14.07 -2.05 -17.58
C SER A 238 -13.10 -2.31 -16.41
N TRP A 239 -13.62 -2.32 -15.18
CA TRP A 239 -12.88 -2.67 -13.96
C TRP A 239 -12.90 -4.16 -13.64
N ALA A 240 -13.63 -4.98 -14.38
CA ALA A 240 -13.62 -6.43 -14.21
C ALA A 240 -12.17 -6.97 -14.25
N GLY A 241 -11.77 -7.70 -13.21
CA GLY A 241 -10.40 -8.20 -13.03
C GLY A 241 -9.34 -7.14 -12.69
N LYS A 242 -9.73 -5.89 -12.42
CA LYS A 242 -8.87 -4.76 -12.03
C LYS A 242 -9.23 -4.27 -10.62
N ASP A 243 -9.12 -5.17 -9.64
CA ASP A 243 -9.52 -4.90 -8.25
C ASP A 243 -8.82 -3.68 -7.60
N TRP A 244 -7.68 -3.27 -8.15
CA TRP A 244 -6.95 -2.08 -7.72
C TRP A 244 -7.75 -0.78 -7.92
N ASN A 245 -8.59 -0.66 -8.96
CA ASN A 245 -9.42 0.53 -9.17
C ASN A 245 -10.43 0.71 -8.03
N LEU A 246 -11.17 -0.36 -7.74
CA LEU A 246 -12.12 -0.38 -6.63
C LEU A 246 -11.41 -0.15 -5.30
N SER A 247 -10.24 -0.77 -5.09
CA SER A 247 -9.41 -0.54 -3.90
C SER A 247 -9.06 0.93 -3.72
N SER A 248 -8.57 1.59 -4.78
CA SER A 248 -8.18 2.99 -4.76
C SER A 248 -9.37 3.90 -4.47
N LEU A 249 -10.52 3.62 -5.08
CA LEU A 249 -11.75 4.37 -4.84
C LEU A 249 -12.22 4.22 -3.38
N LEU A 250 -12.28 3.00 -2.85
CA LEU A 250 -12.65 2.76 -1.46
C LEU A 250 -11.69 3.47 -0.50
N ALA A 251 -10.38 3.39 -0.76
CA ALA A 251 -9.38 4.08 0.06
C ALA A 251 -9.59 5.61 0.03
N LEU A 252 -9.89 6.18 -1.15
CA LEU A 252 -10.20 7.59 -1.32
C LEU A 252 -11.43 8.03 -0.54
N MET A 253 -12.54 7.33 -0.75
CA MET A 253 -13.79 7.66 -0.08
C MET A 253 -13.70 7.52 1.45
N ASN A 254 -12.92 6.55 1.94
CA ASN A 254 -12.66 6.38 3.36
C ASN A 254 -11.90 7.56 3.98
N ARG A 255 -10.94 8.17 3.26
CA ARG A 255 -10.13 9.28 3.79
C ARG A 255 -10.88 10.61 3.82
N ILE A 256 -11.66 10.88 2.79
CA ILE A 256 -12.53 12.06 2.77
C ILE A 256 -13.76 11.88 3.67
N ASN A 257 -13.98 10.66 4.18
CA ASN A 257 -14.95 10.32 5.19
C ASN A 257 -16.41 10.71 4.83
N ILE A 258 -16.77 10.44 3.58
CA ILE A 258 -18.08 10.75 3.01
C ILE A 258 -18.86 9.44 2.79
N PRO A 259 -20.15 9.37 3.14
CA PRO A 259 -21.02 8.27 2.76
C PRO A 259 -21.10 8.08 1.25
N PHE A 260 -20.89 6.85 0.79
CA PHE A 260 -20.94 6.55 -0.63
C PHE A 260 -21.53 5.17 -0.89
N LYS A 261 -22.15 5.04 -2.06
CA LYS A 261 -22.71 3.79 -2.58
C LYS A 261 -21.94 3.37 -3.84
N ILE A 262 -21.49 2.13 -3.89
CA ILE A 262 -20.94 1.58 -5.14
C ILE A 262 -22.09 1.07 -6.00
N VAL A 263 -22.23 1.59 -7.22
CA VAL A 263 -23.29 1.18 -8.16
C VAL A 263 -22.65 0.52 -9.39
N PRO A 264 -22.87 -0.79 -9.62
CA PRO A 264 -22.45 -1.46 -10.84
C PRO A 264 -23.06 -0.79 -12.09
N GLN A 265 -22.30 -0.68 -13.18
CA GLN A 265 -22.76 -0.05 -14.42
C GLN A 265 -24.09 -0.63 -14.94
N LYS A 266 -24.27 -1.95 -14.85
CA LYS A 266 -25.51 -2.65 -15.23
C LYS A 266 -26.76 -2.22 -14.45
N ALA A 267 -26.61 -1.60 -13.28
CA ALA A 267 -27.70 -1.27 -12.37
C ALA A 267 -28.31 0.13 -12.63
N ASP A 268 -27.88 0.79 -13.71
CA ASP A 268 -28.23 2.15 -14.11
C ASP A 268 -28.14 3.16 -12.95
N ILE A 269 -26.94 3.71 -12.77
CA ILE A 269 -26.66 4.66 -11.69
C ILE A 269 -27.58 5.89 -11.70
N PHE A 270 -28.05 6.34 -12.87
CA PHE A 270 -28.93 7.50 -12.99
C PHE A 270 -30.34 7.22 -12.49
N ALA A 271 -30.77 5.95 -12.48
CA ALA A 271 -32.03 5.52 -11.89
C ALA A 271 -31.92 5.33 -10.36
N GLN A 272 -30.71 5.10 -9.84
CA GLN A 272 -30.49 4.87 -8.41
C GLN A 272 -30.18 6.14 -7.62
N ALA A 273 -29.52 7.11 -8.26
CA ALA A 273 -29.22 8.38 -7.63
C ALA A 273 -30.49 9.27 -7.56
N PRO A 274 -30.72 10.00 -6.45
CA PRO A 274 -31.79 10.99 -6.38
C PRO A 274 -31.65 12.05 -7.47
N ALA A 275 -32.74 12.69 -7.89
CA ALA A 275 -32.73 13.67 -8.99
C ALA A 275 -31.75 14.85 -8.79
N ASN A 276 -31.50 15.25 -7.54
CA ASN A 276 -30.50 16.28 -7.18
C ASN A 276 -29.23 15.69 -6.56
N GLY A 277 -29.06 14.36 -6.62
CA GLY A 277 -27.96 13.63 -6.00
C GLY A 277 -26.61 13.88 -6.67
N THR A 278 -25.55 13.35 -6.06
CA THR A 278 -24.20 13.45 -6.61
C THR A 278 -23.72 12.10 -7.11
N ILE A 279 -23.38 12.02 -8.40
CA ILE A 279 -22.78 10.87 -9.04
C ILE A 279 -21.27 11.12 -9.20
N LEU A 280 -20.45 10.12 -8.90
CA LEU A 280 -19.02 10.13 -9.09
C LEU A 280 -18.63 9.06 -10.12
N ILE A 281 -17.87 9.47 -11.13
CA ILE A 281 -17.38 8.63 -12.22
C ILE A 281 -15.85 8.68 -12.24
N SER A 282 -15.21 7.52 -12.39
CA SER A 282 -13.76 7.44 -12.56
C SER A 282 -13.36 6.31 -13.51
N SER A 283 -12.29 6.52 -14.26
CA SER A 283 -11.65 5.54 -15.14
C SER A 283 -12.63 4.90 -16.12
N TYR A 284 -13.62 5.67 -16.57
CA TYR A 284 -14.59 5.30 -17.58
C TYR A 284 -14.42 6.20 -18.81
N TYR A 285 -13.40 5.88 -19.62
CA TYR A 285 -12.95 6.76 -20.69
C TYR A 285 -13.83 6.74 -21.93
N ASP A 286 -14.37 5.57 -22.29
CA ASP A 286 -15.20 5.37 -23.48
C ASP A 286 -16.68 5.25 -23.08
N ILE A 287 -17.24 6.39 -22.70
CA ILE A 287 -18.66 6.51 -22.34
C ILE A 287 -19.51 6.42 -23.61
N SER A 288 -20.50 5.52 -23.59
CA SER A 288 -21.40 5.31 -24.72
C SER A 288 -22.37 6.50 -24.91
N GLN A 289 -22.92 6.64 -26.12
CA GLN A 289 -23.88 7.72 -26.42
C GLN A 289 -25.16 7.62 -25.58
N ASP A 290 -25.60 6.42 -25.22
CA ASP A 290 -26.72 6.19 -24.30
C ASP A 290 -26.44 6.77 -22.90
N VAL A 291 -25.27 6.43 -22.34
CA VAL A 291 -24.85 6.93 -21.02
C VAL A 291 -24.67 8.45 -21.05
N ILE A 292 -24.15 9.02 -22.15
CA ILE A 292 -24.07 10.48 -22.33
C ILE A 292 -25.46 11.11 -22.30
N GLY A 293 -26.46 10.51 -22.95
CA GLY A 293 -27.84 11.01 -22.93
C GLY A 293 -28.46 10.99 -21.53
N LYS A 294 -28.22 9.93 -20.75
CA LYS A 294 -28.67 9.84 -19.35
C LYS A 294 -27.98 10.88 -18.47
N LEU A 295 -26.68 11.08 -18.67
CA LEU A 295 -25.90 12.09 -17.97
C LEU A 295 -26.40 13.51 -18.26
N ASP A 296 -26.64 13.83 -19.53
CA ASP A 296 -27.23 15.11 -19.97
C ASP A 296 -28.58 15.38 -19.27
N ALA A 297 -29.49 14.41 -19.32
CA ALA A 297 -30.81 14.52 -18.69
C ALA A 297 -30.71 14.68 -17.16
N TYR A 298 -29.85 13.89 -16.51
CA TYR A 298 -29.65 13.93 -15.06
C TYR A 298 -29.12 15.28 -14.60
N VAL A 299 -28.08 15.82 -15.26
CA VAL A 299 -27.49 17.11 -14.91
C VAL A 299 -28.48 18.25 -15.19
N LYS A 300 -29.18 18.25 -16.34
CA LYS A 300 -30.24 19.23 -16.62
C LYS A 300 -31.32 19.26 -15.55
N GLY A 301 -31.69 18.08 -15.03
CA GLY A 301 -32.69 17.90 -13.98
C GLY A 301 -32.30 18.44 -12.60
N GLY A 302 -31.02 18.74 -12.37
CA GLY A 302 -30.52 19.22 -11.07
C GLY A 302 -29.46 18.32 -10.43
N GLY A 303 -29.14 17.20 -11.06
CA GLY A 303 -28.13 16.26 -10.59
C GLY A 303 -26.72 16.83 -10.69
N ASN A 304 -25.82 16.36 -9.82
CA ASN A 304 -24.42 16.73 -9.83
C ASN A 304 -23.56 15.54 -10.28
N VAL A 305 -22.54 15.78 -11.10
CA VAL A 305 -21.62 14.74 -11.57
C VAL A 305 -20.18 15.18 -11.33
N ILE A 306 -19.38 14.30 -10.73
CA ILE A 306 -17.95 14.47 -10.50
C ILE A 306 -17.19 13.44 -11.32
N PHE A 307 -16.23 13.90 -12.13
CA PHE A 307 -15.28 13.05 -12.84
C PHE A 307 -13.92 13.12 -12.13
N LEU A 308 -13.45 11.99 -11.57
CA LEU A 308 -12.13 11.88 -10.93
C LEU A 308 -10.95 11.79 -11.91
N ASP A 309 -11.29 11.73 -13.19
CA ASP A 309 -10.42 11.77 -14.34
C ASP A 309 -11.28 12.07 -15.58
N ALA A 310 -10.71 12.77 -16.55
CA ALA A 310 -11.45 13.16 -17.74
C ALA A 310 -11.84 11.94 -18.60
N PRO A 311 -13.07 11.89 -19.15
CA PRO A 311 -13.53 10.82 -20.04
C PRO A 311 -12.97 11.01 -21.45
N THR A 312 -11.66 10.87 -21.60
CA THR A 312 -10.90 11.33 -22.77
C THR A 312 -11.29 10.69 -24.10
N THR A 313 -11.55 9.38 -24.13
CA THR A 313 -11.96 8.70 -25.37
C THR A 313 -13.31 9.21 -25.84
N ALA A 314 -14.26 9.40 -24.92
CA ALA A 314 -15.56 9.99 -25.21
C ALA A 314 -15.44 11.46 -25.62
N MET A 315 -14.58 12.25 -24.99
CA MET A 315 -14.33 13.63 -25.42
C MET A 315 -13.75 13.69 -26.83
N LYS A 316 -12.83 12.79 -27.19
CA LYS A 316 -12.26 12.73 -28.55
C LYS A 316 -13.29 12.37 -29.61
N THR A 317 -14.18 11.42 -29.31
CA THR A 317 -15.06 10.79 -30.32
C THR A 317 -16.50 11.31 -30.29
N ARG A 318 -16.92 11.95 -29.19
CA ARG A 318 -18.30 12.38 -28.91
C ARG A 318 -18.35 13.77 -28.26
N SER A 319 -17.38 14.64 -28.55
CA SER A 319 -17.34 16.01 -27.98
C SER A 319 -18.61 16.82 -28.24
N ALA A 320 -19.30 16.57 -29.36
CA ALA A 320 -20.51 17.33 -29.71
C ALA A 320 -21.67 17.10 -28.72
N THR A 321 -21.74 15.91 -28.11
CA THR A 321 -22.81 15.55 -27.17
C THR A 321 -22.36 15.66 -25.71
N LEU A 322 -21.12 15.28 -25.40
CA LEU A 322 -20.59 15.35 -24.03
C LEU A 322 -20.04 16.74 -23.67
N GLY A 323 -19.43 17.43 -24.64
CA GLY A 323 -18.77 18.73 -24.43
C GLY A 323 -19.66 19.80 -23.80
N PRO A 324 -20.91 20.01 -24.27
CA PRO A 324 -21.83 20.96 -23.64
C PRO A 324 -22.10 20.66 -22.15
N VAL A 325 -22.19 19.38 -21.78
CA VAL A 325 -22.47 18.97 -20.40
C VAL A 325 -21.25 19.23 -19.49
N LEU A 326 -20.05 18.98 -19.99
CA LEU A 326 -18.80 19.26 -19.26
C LEU A 326 -18.35 20.72 -19.38
N GLY A 327 -18.97 21.51 -20.26
CA GLY A 327 -18.62 22.91 -20.55
C GLY A 327 -17.27 23.08 -21.23
N MET A 328 -16.84 22.08 -22.01
CA MET A 328 -15.52 22.03 -22.62
C MET A 328 -15.56 21.48 -24.04
N LYS A 329 -14.64 21.96 -24.88
CA LYS A 329 -14.25 21.33 -26.14
C LYS A 329 -12.88 20.66 -25.95
N SER A 330 -12.65 19.53 -26.60
CA SER A 330 -11.32 18.93 -26.57
C SER A 330 -10.96 18.06 -27.76
N GLY A 331 -9.72 18.18 -28.24
CA GLY A 331 -9.09 17.23 -29.17
C GLY A 331 -8.46 16.00 -28.50
N SER A 332 -8.34 15.99 -27.16
CA SER A 332 -7.82 14.91 -26.30
C SER A 332 -6.65 14.08 -26.88
N GLN A 333 -5.43 14.29 -26.36
CA GLN A 333 -4.25 13.52 -26.77
C GLN A 333 -3.67 12.68 -25.62
N TRP A 334 -3.18 11.47 -25.93
CA TRP A 334 -2.44 10.67 -24.96
C TRP A 334 -1.06 11.27 -24.73
N THR A 335 -0.70 11.58 -23.48
CA THR A 335 0.59 12.20 -23.14
C THR A 335 1.48 11.32 -22.28
N GLY A 336 1.07 10.08 -22.01
CA GLY A 336 1.69 9.27 -20.98
C GLY A 336 1.46 9.82 -19.57
N VAL A 337 2.03 9.15 -18.57
CA VAL A 337 1.91 9.52 -17.16
C VAL A 337 2.90 10.65 -16.87
N LEU A 338 2.39 11.80 -16.48
CA LEU A 338 3.19 13.00 -16.23
C LEU A 338 2.94 13.53 -14.83
N GLU A 339 4.00 13.82 -14.09
CA GLU A 339 3.91 14.59 -12.85
C GLU A 339 3.72 16.06 -13.20
N ARG A 340 2.68 16.67 -12.63
CA ARG A 340 2.34 18.07 -12.85
C ARG A 340 2.08 18.75 -11.51
N THR A 341 2.64 19.93 -11.34
CA THR A 341 2.37 20.76 -10.16
C THR A 341 1.07 21.52 -10.34
N LEU A 342 0.16 21.39 -9.39
CA LEU A 342 -1.07 22.17 -9.31
C LEU A 342 -0.74 23.61 -8.88
N ALA A 343 -1.30 24.58 -9.59
CA ALA A 343 -1.34 25.99 -9.25
C ALA A 343 -2.82 26.41 -9.07
N VAL A 344 -3.20 26.72 -7.83
CA VAL A 344 -4.57 27.15 -7.51
C VAL A 344 -4.72 28.62 -7.93
N LYS A 345 -5.77 28.91 -8.70
CA LYS A 345 -5.97 30.25 -9.32
C LYS A 345 -7.24 30.96 -8.87
N ALA A 346 -8.29 30.25 -8.44
CA ALA A 346 -9.57 30.84 -8.08
C ALA A 346 -9.94 30.61 -6.61
N ALA A 347 -10.54 31.61 -5.98
CA ALA A 347 -11.15 31.49 -4.66
C ALA A 347 -12.54 30.84 -4.80
N HIS A 348 -12.61 29.53 -4.60
CA HIS A 348 -13.85 28.76 -4.64
C HIS A 348 -13.86 27.77 -3.46
N PRO A 349 -15.04 27.39 -2.90
CA PRO A 349 -15.10 26.38 -1.84
C PRO A 349 -14.38 25.07 -2.18
N ILE A 350 -14.35 24.67 -3.46
CA ILE A 350 -13.62 23.49 -3.95
C ILE A 350 -12.10 23.61 -3.73
N THR A 351 -11.54 24.79 -3.92
CA THR A 351 -10.10 25.07 -3.86
C THR A 351 -9.67 25.64 -2.50
N ALA A 352 -10.60 25.80 -1.56
CA ALA A 352 -10.33 26.38 -0.25
C ALA A 352 -9.31 25.55 0.55
N GLY A 353 -8.29 26.22 1.09
CA GLY A 353 -7.22 25.57 1.87
C GLY A 353 -6.18 24.80 1.04
N VAL A 354 -6.43 24.57 -0.25
CA VAL A 354 -5.51 23.83 -1.12
C VAL A 354 -4.32 24.72 -1.48
N THR A 355 -3.15 24.45 -0.91
CA THR A 355 -1.92 25.22 -1.17
C THR A 355 -1.15 24.79 -2.43
N GLY A 356 -1.69 23.82 -3.18
CA GLY A 356 -1.05 23.21 -4.34
C GLY A 356 -0.19 21.99 -3.97
N GLY A 357 0.34 21.30 -4.98
CA GLY A 357 1.16 20.10 -4.80
C GLY A 357 1.43 19.39 -6.13
N THR A 358 2.35 18.43 -6.11
CA THR A 358 2.61 17.59 -7.29
C THR A 358 1.55 16.52 -7.39
N LEU A 359 0.78 16.54 -8.47
CA LEU A 359 -0.19 15.51 -8.82
C LEU A 359 0.35 14.69 -9.98
N THR A 360 0.09 13.38 -9.95
CA THR A 360 0.29 12.57 -11.14
C THR A 360 -0.91 12.75 -12.07
N SER A 361 -0.72 13.45 -13.19
CA SER A 361 -1.68 13.41 -14.28
C SER A 361 -1.53 12.09 -15.05
N SER A 362 -2.63 11.40 -15.33
CA SER A 362 -2.59 10.12 -16.04
C SER A 362 -2.30 10.29 -17.52
N ALA A 363 -2.02 9.13 -18.13
CA ALA A 363 -1.93 8.82 -19.55
C ALA A 363 -2.88 9.57 -20.49
N ASN A 364 -4.01 10.06 -19.98
CA ASN A 364 -5.11 10.62 -20.74
C ASN A 364 -5.37 12.07 -20.31
N ALA A 365 -4.38 12.94 -20.39
CA ALA A 365 -4.60 14.36 -20.13
C ALA A 365 -5.33 14.98 -21.32
N LEU A 366 -6.44 15.70 -21.09
CA LEU A 366 -6.96 16.63 -22.09
C LEU A 366 -5.96 17.79 -22.19
N THR A 367 -4.97 17.68 -23.07
CA THR A 367 -3.98 18.76 -23.30
C THR A 367 -4.56 19.95 -24.03
N GLU A 368 -5.62 19.73 -24.79
CA GLU A 368 -6.34 20.76 -25.54
C GLU A 368 -7.71 20.98 -24.90
N ILE A 369 -7.76 21.28 -23.59
CA ILE A 369 -9.01 21.80 -23.01
C ILE A 369 -9.18 23.23 -23.49
N VAL A 370 -10.26 23.47 -24.21
CA VAL A 370 -10.79 24.80 -24.43
C VAL A 370 -12.10 24.87 -23.64
N PRO A 371 -12.11 25.47 -22.44
CA PRO A 371 -13.36 25.71 -21.74
C PRO A 371 -14.28 26.52 -22.65
N ASP A 372 -15.55 26.13 -22.71
CA ASP A 372 -16.59 26.85 -23.45
C ASP A 372 -17.45 27.61 -22.44
N THR A 373 -18.14 26.87 -21.57
CA THR A 373 -18.96 27.42 -20.48
C THR A 373 -18.42 27.09 -19.10
N ALA A 374 -17.44 26.18 -18.99
CA ALA A 374 -16.88 25.77 -17.71
C ALA A 374 -15.92 26.82 -17.13
N GLU A 375 -16.03 27.07 -15.83
CA GLU A 375 -15.08 27.84 -15.04
C GLU A 375 -13.84 27.01 -14.73
N ILE A 376 -12.65 27.59 -14.88
CA ILE A 376 -11.39 26.97 -14.44
C ILE A 376 -11.14 27.35 -12.98
N LEU A 377 -11.24 26.38 -12.07
CA LEU A 377 -11.00 26.61 -10.64
C LEU A 377 -9.51 26.48 -10.27
N ALA A 378 -8.79 25.59 -10.96
CA ALA A 378 -7.35 25.42 -10.79
C ALA A 378 -6.67 25.00 -12.10
N SER A 379 -5.38 25.32 -12.26
CA SER A 379 -4.57 24.95 -13.42
C SER A 379 -3.31 24.21 -12.98
N PHE A 380 -2.67 23.48 -13.89
CA PHE A 380 -1.28 23.08 -13.68
C PHE A 380 -0.34 24.27 -13.91
N ALA A 381 0.88 24.20 -13.39
CA ALA A 381 1.93 25.19 -13.64
C ALA A 381 2.21 25.43 -15.13
N SER A 382 1.94 24.42 -15.98
CA SER A 382 1.98 24.53 -17.45
C SER A 382 0.87 25.38 -18.08
N GLY A 383 -0.07 25.93 -17.29
CA GLY A 383 -1.22 26.70 -17.77
C GLY A 383 -2.49 25.89 -18.05
N HIS A 384 -2.36 24.60 -18.36
CA HIS A 384 -3.50 23.70 -18.65
C HIS A 384 -4.50 23.60 -17.48
N PRO A 385 -5.83 23.56 -17.75
CA PRO A 385 -6.85 23.36 -16.72
C PRO A 385 -6.68 22.03 -15.98
N ALA A 386 -6.78 22.09 -14.64
CA ALA A 386 -6.68 20.94 -13.75
C ALA A 386 -8.03 20.61 -13.10
N VAL A 387 -8.81 21.62 -12.71
CA VAL A 387 -10.14 21.49 -12.14
C VAL A 387 -11.07 22.43 -12.87
N VAL A 388 -12.14 21.89 -13.44
CA VAL A 388 -13.18 22.69 -14.10
C VAL A 388 -14.55 22.42 -13.51
N LEU A 389 -15.39 23.45 -13.51
CA LEU A 389 -16.77 23.40 -13.04
C LEU A 389 -17.69 23.96 -14.12
N ASN A 390 -18.68 23.17 -14.54
CA ASN A 390 -19.73 23.63 -15.44
C ASN A 390 -21.08 23.60 -14.70
N THR A 391 -21.81 24.71 -14.76
CA THR A 391 -23.23 24.72 -14.37
C THR A 391 -24.06 24.47 -15.63
N TYR A 392 -24.84 23.39 -15.65
CA TYR A 392 -25.53 22.94 -16.85
C TYR A 392 -26.99 22.59 -16.52
N GLY A 393 -27.93 23.33 -17.11
CA GLY A 393 -29.33 23.30 -16.68
C GLY A 393 -29.44 23.69 -15.20
N LYS A 394 -30.04 22.82 -14.37
CA LYS A 394 -30.17 23.03 -12.91
C LYS A 394 -29.04 22.40 -12.10
N GLY A 395 -28.21 21.56 -12.74
CA GLY A 395 -27.18 20.75 -12.10
C GLY A 395 -25.77 21.26 -12.38
N ARG A 396 -24.79 20.43 -12.00
CA ARG A 396 -23.36 20.78 -12.08
C ARG A 396 -22.51 19.60 -12.52
N CYS A 397 -21.45 19.88 -13.25
CA CYS A 397 -20.41 18.92 -13.57
C CYS A 397 -19.04 19.45 -13.12
N VAL A 398 -18.31 18.65 -12.34
CA VAL A 398 -16.93 18.93 -11.93
C VAL A 398 -16.01 17.90 -12.58
N VAL A 399 -14.95 18.35 -13.24
CA VAL A 399 -13.96 17.45 -13.86
C VAL A 399 -12.58 17.73 -13.30
N PHE A 400 -11.96 16.68 -12.75
CA PHE A 400 -10.55 16.65 -12.39
C PHE A 400 -9.75 16.12 -13.60
N ASN A 401 -8.95 16.98 -14.24
CA ASN A 401 -8.15 16.63 -15.42
C ASN A 401 -6.81 15.96 -15.04
N PHE A 402 -6.86 15.08 -14.05
CA PHE A 402 -5.77 14.24 -13.56
C PHE A 402 -6.38 13.02 -12.90
N GLN A 403 -5.65 11.90 -12.86
CA GLN A 403 -6.24 10.67 -12.31
C GLN A 403 -6.05 10.57 -10.82
N MET A 404 -7.13 10.77 -10.09
CA MET A 404 -7.19 10.54 -8.65
C MET A 404 -7.14 9.06 -8.25
N LEU A 405 -6.91 8.09 -9.14
CA LEU A 405 -6.78 6.67 -8.74
C LEU A 405 -5.40 6.06 -9.05
N ILE A 406 -4.52 6.76 -9.79
CA ILE A 406 -3.19 6.29 -10.20
C ILE A 406 -2.11 6.94 -9.33
N LYS A 407 -1.17 6.14 -8.80
CA LYS A 407 -0.07 6.59 -7.93
C LYS A 407 -0.57 7.56 -6.87
N TYR A 408 -1.60 7.14 -6.13
CA TYR A 408 -2.30 7.99 -5.20
C TYR A 408 -1.38 8.41 -4.04
N GLU A 409 -0.83 9.63 -4.14
CA GLU A 409 0.30 10.09 -3.33
C GLU A 409 0.13 11.53 -2.80
N GLY A 410 -1.08 12.03 -2.54
CA GLY A 410 -1.20 13.41 -2.04
C GLY A 410 -2.50 13.78 -1.34
N GLU A 411 -2.34 14.54 -0.26
CA GLU A 411 -3.39 15.24 0.51
C GLU A 411 -4.22 16.15 -0.41
N VAL A 412 -3.62 16.75 -1.44
CA VAL A 412 -4.27 17.67 -2.38
C VAL A 412 -5.46 17.05 -3.12
N GLY A 413 -5.35 15.78 -3.54
CA GLY A 413 -6.47 15.10 -4.23
C GLY A 413 -7.64 14.82 -3.29
N ASP A 414 -7.33 14.40 -2.06
CA ASP A 414 -8.31 14.13 -1.00
C ASP A 414 -9.03 15.44 -0.62
N GLU A 415 -8.29 16.54 -0.43
CA GLU A 415 -8.82 17.87 -0.13
C GLU A 415 -9.74 18.38 -1.24
N LEU A 416 -9.30 18.33 -2.50
CA LEU A 416 -10.11 18.80 -3.64
C LEU A 416 -11.43 18.04 -3.76
N LEU A 417 -11.40 16.72 -3.65
CA LEU A 417 -12.60 15.90 -3.71
C LEU A 417 -13.49 16.11 -2.48
N GLY A 418 -12.90 16.13 -1.28
CA GLY A 418 -13.61 16.39 -0.03
C GLY A 418 -14.33 17.74 -0.04
N ASN A 419 -13.65 18.80 -0.49
CA ASN A 419 -14.22 20.13 -0.67
C ASN A 419 -15.34 20.13 -1.71
N THR A 420 -15.15 19.44 -2.84
CA THR A 420 -16.17 19.35 -3.91
C THR A 420 -17.45 18.68 -3.42
N VAL A 421 -17.33 17.52 -2.78
CA VAL A 421 -18.51 16.83 -2.28
C VAL A 421 -19.18 17.64 -1.18
N SER A 422 -18.41 18.18 -0.23
CA SER A 422 -18.98 18.98 0.87
C SER A 422 -19.74 20.20 0.34
N TRP A 423 -19.19 20.90 -0.66
CA TRP A 423 -19.85 22.02 -1.30
C TRP A 423 -21.12 21.63 -2.05
N LEU A 424 -21.10 20.53 -2.81
CA LEU A 424 -22.27 20.05 -3.55
C LEU A 424 -23.40 19.58 -2.62
N LEU A 425 -23.07 18.91 -1.51
CA LEU A 425 -24.03 18.51 -0.49
C LEU A 425 -24.63 19.74 0.21
N ALA A 426 -23.79 20.70 0.64
CA ALA A 426 -24.26 21.92 1.28
C ALA A 426 -25.22 22.73 0.37
N LYS A 427 -25.01 22.74 -0.94
CA LYS A 427 -25.92 23.39 -1.91
C LYS A 427 -27.30 22.73 -2.01
N ARG A 428 -27.48 21.51 -1.51
CA ARG A 428 -28.76 20.82 -1.39
C ARG A 428 -29.45 21.07 -0.04
N GLY A 429 -28.80 21.77 0.89
CA GLY A 429 -29.23 21.85 2.29
C GLY A 429 -28.82 20.63 3.11
N ASP A 430 -27.96 19.77 2.56
CA ASP A 430 -27.48 18.56 3.21
C ASP A 430 -26.17 18.85 3.98
N GLU A 431 -26.11 18.49 5.26
CA GLU A 431 -24.84 18.50 6.01
C GLU A 431 -23.86 17.45 5.45
N PRO A 432 -22.56 17.77 5.29
CA PRO A 432 -21.58 16.82 4.79
C PRO A 432 -21.42 15.61 5.72
N GLY A 433 -21.88 14.44 5.24
CA GLY A 433 -21.59 13.13 5.82
C GLY A 433 -22.33 12.77 7.12
N SER A 434 -22.51 11.47 7.35
CA SER A 434 -23.07 10.93 8.59
C SER A 434 -21.96 10.65 9.60
N LYS A 435 -22.00 11.30 10.77
CA LYS A 435 -21.10 10.99 11.90
C LYS A 435 -21.14 9.51 12.28
N LYS A 436 -22.31 8.87 12.14
CA LYS A 436 -22.48 7.43 12.40
C LYS A 436 -21.77 6.58 11.37
N LEU A 437 -21.95 6.85 10.08
CA LEU A 437 -21.29 6.07 9.03
C LEU A 437 -19.77 6.27 9.07
N ALA A 438 -19.33 7.51 9.29
CA ALA A 438 -17.92 7.83 9.52
C ALA A 438 -17.32 6.98 10.66
N ALA A 439 -18.00 6.93 11.80
CA ALA A 439 -17.56 6.12 12.95
C ALA A 439 -17.53 4.62 12.63
N LEU A 440 -18.53 4.10 11.90
CA LEU A 440 -18.57 2.68 11.49
C LEU A 440 -17.47 2.34 10.48
N ASN A 441 -17.21 3.21 9.51
CA ASN A 441 -16.11 3.06 8.56
C ASN A 441 -14.75 3.06 9.27
N ALA A 442 -14.53 4.01 10.18
CA ALA A 442 -13.32 4.05 11.00
C ALA A 442 -13.18 2.78 11.86
N ALA A 443 -14.28 2.30 12.46
CA ALA A 443 -14.28 1.04 13.22
C ALA A 443 -13.94 -0.17 12.34
N TRP A 444 -14.41 -0.21 11.09
CA TRP A 444 -14.10 -1.30 10.15
C TRP A 444 -12.65 -1.28 9.65
N ILE A 445 -12.11 -0.08 9.42
CA ILE A 445 -10.68 0.12 9.15
C ILE A 445 -9.86 -0.38 10.35
N GLN A 446 -10.20 0.07 11.56
CA GLN A 446 -9.49 -0.32 12.78
C GLN A 446 -9.59 -1.81 13.04
N TYR A 447 -10.77 -2.42 12.87
CA TYR A 447 -10.95 -3.86 13.04
C TYR A 447 -9.98 -4.67 12.18
N ARG A 448 -9.80 -4.30 10.91
CA ARG A 448 -8.86 -4.97 10.00
C ARG A 448 -7.40 -4.70 10.39
N SER A 449 -7.07 -3.48 10.77
CA SER A 449 -5.73 -3.14 11.31
C SER A 449 -5.41 -3.95 12.57
N ASP A 450 -6.39 -4.16 13.45
CA ASP A 450 -6.26 -4.96 14.66
C ASP A 450 -6.00 -6.43 14.31
N GLN A 451 -6.65 -6.99 13.28
CA GLN A 451 -6.40 -8.39 12.88
C GLN A 451 -4.94 -8.59 12.43
N VAL A 452 -4.40 -7.64 11.64
CA VAL A 452 -2.97 -7.66 11.25
C VAL A 452 -2.07 -7.49 12.47
N THR A 453 -2.42 -6.57 13.37
CA THR A 453 -1.66 -6.29 14.60
C THR A 453 -1.61 -7.50 15.53
N GLU A 454 -2.70 -8.25 15.68
CA GLU A 454 -2.73 -9.47 16.49
C GLU A 454 -1.80 -10.55 15.93
N VAL A 455 -1.66 -10.66 14.60
CA VAL A 455 -0.65 -11.56 14.00
C VAL A 455 0.76 -11.12 14.37
N VAL A 456 1.09 -9.83 14.26
CA VAL A 456 2.42 -9.30 14.65
C VAL A 456 2.71 -9.55 16.13
N LYS A 457 1.72 -9.28 16.99
CA LYS A 457 1.82 -9.50 18.44
C LYS A 457 2.03 -10.98 18.78
N MET A 458 1.25 -11.87 18.18
CA MET A 458 1.40 -13.32 18.32
C MET A 458 2.82 -13.77 17.97
N VAL A 459 3.35 -13.35 16.81
CA VAL A 459 4.73 -13.70 16.41
C VAL A 459 5.74 -13.21 17.45
N ARG A 460 5.59 -11.96 17.92
CA ARG A 460 6.47 -11.42 18.96
C ARG A 460 6.43 -12.24 20.24
N GLU A 461 5.25 -12.60 20.71
CA GLU A 461 5.08 -13.38 21.93
C GLU A 461 5.74 -14.75 21.81
N THR A 462 5.56 -15.42 20.66
CA THR A 462 6.23 -16.69 20.36
C THR A 462 7.76 -16.55 20.34
N MET A 463 8.28 -15.50 19.68
CA MET A 463 9.73 -15.22 19.66
C MET A 463 10.28 -14.91 21.06
N ARG A 464 9.57 -14.13 21.88
CA ARG A 464 9.98 -13.83 23.27
C ARG A 464 10.06 -15.08 24.12
N LYS A 465 9.12 -16.02 23.96
CA LYS A 465 9.11 -17.28 24.72
C LYS A 465 10.26 -18.20 24.33
N ARG A 466 10.59 -18.29 23.04
CA ARG A 466 11.60 -19.25 22.54
C ARG A 466 13.01 -18.68 22.40
N LYS A 467 13.15 -17.49 21.83
CA LYS A 467 14.42 -16.84 21.46
C LYS A 467 14.35 -15.31 21.68
N PRO A 468 14.32 -14.83 22.93
CA PRO A 468 14.00 -13.43 23.27
C PRO A 468 14.97 -12.37 22.76
N LYS A 469 16.17 -12.77 22.31
CA LYS A 469 17.19 -11.85 21.78
C LYS A 469 17.09 -11.63 20.26
N LEU A 470 16.26 -12.39 19.56
CA LEU A 470 16.13 -12.27 18.12
C LEU A 470 15.37 -11.01 17.73
N LEU A 471 15.86 -10.38 16.66
CA LEU A 471 15.22 -9.22 16.05
C LEU A 471 13.95 -9.65 15.31
N LEU A 472 12.84 -8.98 15.59
CA LEU A 472 11.64 -9.06 14.73
C LEU A 472 11.49 -7.75 13.97
N GLY A 473 11.44 -7.85 12.66
CA GLY A 473 11.16 -6.72 11.78
C GLY A 473 10.00 -6.98 10.84
N ALA A 474 9.62 -5.96 10.09
CA ALA A 474 8.64 -6.09 9.01
C ALA A 474 9.03 -5.22 7.81
N ALA A 475 8.76 -5.72 6.60
CA ALA A 475 8.76 -4.90 5.40
C ALA A 475 7.50 -4.03 5.40
N THR A 476 7.68 -2.71 5.50
CA THR A 476 6.58 -1.79 5.77
C THR A 476 6.31 -0.86 4.60
N THR A 477 5.12 -0.29 4.64
CA THR A 477 4.71 0.75 3.72
C THR A 477 5.42 2.08 4.00
N PRO A 478 5.90 2.78 2.96
CA PRO A 478 6.74 3.96 3.15
C PRO A 478 5.99 5.25 3.51
N LYS A 479 4.64 5.24 3.55
CA LYS A 479 3.79 6.42 3.73
C LYS A 479 2.62 6.17 4.69
N ALA A 480 2.10 7.25 5.30
CA ALA A 480 0.99 7.22 6.27
C ALA A 480 -0.32 6.69 5.68
N ILE A 481 -0.63 7.10 4.45
CA ILE A 481 -1.90 6.84 3.78
C ILE A 481 -2.21 5.34 3.63
N HIS A 482 -1.19 4.49 3.73
CA HIS A 482 -1.33 3.05 3.58
C HIS A 482 -2.09 2.37 4.73
N VAL A 483 -2.24 2.99 5.90
CA VAL A 483 -3.15 2.45 6.94
C VAL A 483 -4.58 2.31 6.40
N ASN A 484 -5.04 3.28 5.61
CA ASN A 484 -6.37 3.27 4.98
C ASN A 484 -6.46 2.39 3.72
N THR A 485 -5.32 1.88 3.23
CA THR A 485 -5.24 1.10 1.98
C THR A 485 -4.98 -0.38 2.24
N VAL A 486 -4.10 -0.69 3.20
CA VAL A 486 -3.62 -2.05 3.47
C VAL A 486 -3.58 -2.41 4.96
N PHE A 487 -4.02 -1.50 5.85
CA PHE A 487 -4.22 -1.75 7.28
C PHE A 487 -2.93 -2.15 8.03
N GLN A 488 -1.81 -1.48 7.70
CA GLN A 488 -0.49 -1.74 8.29
C GLN A 488 -0.06 -0.61 9.25
N GLU A 489 -0.09 -0.86 10.56
CA GLU A 489 0.19 0.14 11.61
C GLU A 489 1.61 0.04 12.19
N TRP A 490 2.63 0.00 11.34
CA TRP A 490 3.98 -0.35 11.77
C TRP A 490 4.63 0.58 12.80
N LYS A 491 4.30 1.88 12.79
CA LYS A 491 4.77 2.82 13.83
C LYS A 491 4.19 2.47 15.20
N THR A 492 2.92 2.06 15.24
CA THR A 492 2.24 1.59 16.46
C THR A 492 2.91 0.30 16.97
N TRP A 493 3.27 -0.61 16.08
CA TRP A 493 3.96 -1.86 16.45
C TRP A 493 5.33 -1.62 17.07
N LEU A 494 6.12 -0.67 16.54
CA LEU A 494 7.38 -0.25 17.15
C LEU A 494 7.15 0.36 18.56
N LYS A 495 6.23 1.32 18.68
CA LYS A 495 5.93 2.01 19.95
C LYS A 495 5.41 1.05 21.03
N ARG A 496 4.65 0.03 20.65
CA ARG A 496 4.14 -1.01 21.56
C ARG A 496 5.15 -2.13 21.84
N GLY A 497 6.34 -2.09 21.22
CA GLY A 497 7.35 -3.13 21.36
C GLY A 497 6.91 -4.48 20.78
N TYR A 498 6.01 -4.48 19.80
CA TYR A 498 5.64 -5.67 19.05
C TYR A 498 6.68 -5.99 17.97
N MET A 499 7.43 -5.00 17.51
CA MET A 499 8.48 -5.11 16.50
C MET A 499 9.70 -4.28 16.92
N ASP A 500 10.91 -4.66 16.50
CA ASP A 500 12.16 -3.96 16.83
C ASP A 500 12.58 -2.98 15.74
N VAL A 501 12.40 -3.37 14.46
CA VAL A 501 12.88 -2.62 13.30
C VAL A 501 11.85 -2.61 12.17
N ALA A 502 11.57 -1.45 11.61
CA ALA A 502 10.81 -1.31 10.38
C ALA A 502 11.75 -1.30 9.17
N TYR A 503 11.32 -1.93 8.08
CA TYR A 503 11.99 -1.94 6.79
C TYR A 503 11.10 -1.32 5.71
N PRO A 504 10.93 0.02 5.67
CA PRO A 504 10.04 0.67 4.71
C PRO A 504 10.51 0.46 3.26
N MET A 505 9.59 0.09 2.36
CA MET A 505 9.87 -0.14 0.94
C MET A 505 10.05 1.19 0.17
N ASP A 506 11.18 1.85 0.39
CA ASP A 506 11.52 3.17 -0.16
C ASP A 506 12.06 3.12 -1.60
N TYR A 507 11.25 2.58 -2.51
CA TYR A 507 11.60 2.35 -3.91
C TYR A 507 11.49 3.60 -4.79
N TYR A 508 12.04 4.72 -4.32
CA TYR A 508 12.01 6.02 -5.00
C TYR A 508 13.13 6.19 -6.00
N ALA A 509 12.88 6.97 -7.06
CA ALA A 509 13.85 7.24 -8.12
C ALA A 509 14.85 8.33 -7.72
N SER A 510 14.38 9.37 -7.01
CA SER A 510 15.17 10.54 -6.66
C SER A 510 15.49 10.63 -5.16
N VAL A 511 16.62 11.26 -4.83
CA VAL A 511 16.97 11.58 -3.44
C VAL A 511 16.02 12.61 -2.80
N LYS A 512 15.35 13.42 -3.61
CA LYS A 512 14.38 14.42 -3.16
C LYS A 512 13.14 13.74 -2.57
N GLU A 513 12.54 12.81 -3.32
CA GLU A 513 11.41 12.00 -2.86
C GLU A 513 11.80 11.17 -1.63
N LEU A 514 12.95 10.48 -1.71
CA LEU A 514 13.46 9.66 -0.62
C LEU A 514 13.63 10.49 0.67
N ARG A 515 14.17 11.71 0.59
CA ARG A 515 14.32 12.59 1.76
C ARG A 515 12.98 12.92 2.41
N ALA A 516 11.96 13.23 1.61
CA ALA A 516 10.65 13.62 2.12
C ALA A 516 10.00 12.47 2.92
N VAL A 517 10.05 11.24 2.40
CA VAL A 517 9.47 10.08 3.09
C VAL A 517 10.26 9.68 4.33
N LEU A 518 11.60 9.76 4.29
CA LEU A 518 12.44 9.47 5.45
C LEU A 518 12.18 10.44 6.61
N ALA A 519 11.89 11.70 6.31
CA ALA A 519 11.53 12.69 7.34
C ALA A 519 10.23 12.28 8.06
N TRP A 520 9.19 11.91 7.30
CA TRP A 520 7.94 11.41 7.88
C TRP A 520 8.17 10.11 8.67
N GLN A 521 8.93 9.15 8.13
CA GLN A 521 9.16 7.86 8.79
C GLN A 521 9.83 8.02 10.15
N ALA A 522 10.81 8.93 10.27
CA ALA A 522 11.53 9.22 11.52
C ALA A 522 10.70 10.04 12.54
N GLU A 523 9.54 10.56 12.15
CA GLU A 523 8.68 11.31 13.07
C GLU A 523 8.14 10.39 14.19
N GLY A 524 8.57 10.69 15.43
CA GLY A 524 8.19 9.96 16.62
C GLY A 524 8.75 8.53 16.70
N ILE A 525 9.75 8.19 15.88
CA ILE A 525 10.39 6.87 15.83
C ILE A 525 11.92 7.05 15.79
N PRO A 526 12.69 6.38 16.66
CA PRO A 526 14.15 6.37 16.59
C PRO A 526 14.64 5.89 15.22
N LYS A 527 15.53 6.65 14.58
CA LYS A 527 16.13 6.27 13.28
C LYS A 527 16.93 4.96 13.33
N SER A 528 17.38 4.55 14.52
CA SER A 528 18.01 3.25 14.78
C SER A 528 17.04 2.07 14.65
N GLN A 529 15.73 2.31 14.62
CA GLN A 529 14.69 1.30 14.40
C GLN A 529 14.15 1.29 12.96
N ILE A 530 14.80 2.01 12.02
CA ILE A 530 14.34 2.12 10.65
C ILE A 530 15.50 1.78 9.70
N VAL A 531 15.27 0.82 8.81
CA VAL A 531 16.17 0.42 7.73
C VAL A 531 15.45 0.62 6.39
N PRO A 532 15.65 1.77 5.71
CA PRO A 532 15.07 2.02 4.40
C PRO A 532 15.48 0.94 3.38
N LEU A 533 14.50 0.41 2.64
CA LEU A 533 14.73 -0.54 1.55
C LEU A 533 14.80 0.20 0.22
N LEU A 534 15.96 0.16 -0.43
CA LEU A 534 16.22 0.83 -1.69
C LEU A 534 16.08 -0.16 -2.85
N SER A 535 15.37 0.24 -3.91
CA SER A 535 15.28 -0.57 -5.12
C SER A 535 16.54 -0.43 -5.97
N ILE A 536 17.21 -1.55 -6.25
CA ILE A 536 18.36 -1.59 -7.18
C ILE A 536 17.94 -1.84 -8.63
N TYR A 537 16.65 -1.67 -8.92
CA TYR A 537 16.09 -1.77 -10.26
C TYR A 537 15.15 -0.62 -10.58
N LYS A 538 14.91 -0.41 -11.88
CA LYS A 538 13.90 0.47 -12.42
C LYS A 538 13.12 -0.25 -13.52
N ARG A 539 11.95 0.27 -13.86
CA ARG A 539 11.22 -0.12 -15.07
C ARG A 539 11.60 0.82 -16.21
N GLU A 540 11.98 0.26 -17.34
CA GLU A 540 12.38 1.00 -18.54
C GLU A 540 11.99 0.18 -19.78
N GLY A 541 11.21 0.78 -20.69
CA GLY A 541 10.73 0.08 -21.90
C GLY A 541 9.99 -1.24 -21.61
N GLY A 542 9.20 -1.30 -20.53
CA GLY A 542 8.49 -2.51 -20.09
C GLY A 542 9.36 -3.58 -19.41
N LYS A 543 10.69 -3.39 -19.37
CA LYS A 543 11.64 -4.30 -18.74
C LYS A 543 12.01 -3.82 -17.34
N VAL A 544 12.42 -4.75 -16.48
CA VAL A 544 12.99 -4.45 -15.16
C VAL A 544 14.51 -4.55 -15.26
N VAL A 545 15.19 -3.41 -15.24
CA VAL A 545 16.64 -3.29 -15.43
C VAL A 545 17.33 -2.76 -14.17
N PRO A 546 18.62 -3.06 -13.94
CA PRO A 546 19.38 -2.46 -12.84
C PRO A 546 19.41 -0.93 -12.92
N VAL A 547 19.53 -0.29 -11.76
CA VAL A 547 19.80 1.15 -11.67
C VAL A 547 21.29 1.45 -11.83
N THR A 548 21.63 2.73 -11.94
CA THR A 548 23.04 3.13 -12.02
C THR A 548 23.70 3.12 -10.63
N PRO A 549 25.02 2.87 -10.55
CA PRO A 549 25.79 3.00 -9.32
C PRO A 549 25.63 4.36 -8.61
N GLU A 550 25.57 5.45 -9.39
CA GLU A 550 25.45 6.82 -8.86
C GLU A 550 24.14 6.98 -8.07
N ARG A 551 23.00 6.52 -8.65
CA ARG A 551 21.70 6.58 -7.96
C ARG A 551 21.75 5.86 -6.61
N ILE A 552 22.32 4.66 -6.55
CA ILE A 552 22.39 3.90 -5.30
C ILE A 552 23.35 4.53 -4.30
N ASN A 553 24.50 5.02 -4.77
CA ASN A 553 25.46 5.70 -3.91
C ASN A 553 24.84 6.96 -3.27
N ASP A 554 24.15 7.79 -4.05
CA ASP A 554 23.50 9.00 -3.56
C ASP A 554 22.42 8.69 -2.52
N GLN A 555 21.63 7.64 -2.73
CA GLN A 555 20.61 7.19 -1.78
C GLN A 555 21.23 6.63 -0.49
N LEU A 556 22.28 5.81 -0.60
CA LEU A 556 23.02 5.30 0.57
C LEU A 556 23.69 6.43 1.36
N ASP A 557 24.25 7.43 0.66
CA ASP A 557 24.85 8.61 1.29
C ASP A 557 23.81 9.45 2.01
N LEU A 558 22.62 9.60 1.44
CA LEU A 558 21.50 10.28 2.10
C LEU A 558 21.09 9.55 3.39
N VAL A 559 20.86 8.24 3.33
CA VAL A 559 20.43 7.42 4.49
C VAL A 559 21.48 7.51 5.61
N ARG A 560 22.76 7.38 5.26
CA ARG A 560 23.88 7.54 6.20
C ARG A 560 23.92 8.95 6.80
N LYS A 561 23.86 9.99 5.97
CA LYS A 561 23.92 11.41 6.43
C LYS A 561 22.77 11.74 7.38
N LEU A 562 21.60 11.12 7.21
CA LEU A 562 20.45 11.33 8.07
C LEU A 562 20.49 10.51 9.37
N GLY A 563 21.44 9.58 9.53
CA GLY A 563 21.65 8.82 10.77
C GLY A 563 20.69 7.65 10.99
N PHE A 564 20.23 7.00 9.92
CA PHE A 564 19.45 5.76 9.99
C PHE A 564 20.33 4.54 10.34
N ALA A 565 19.71 3.45 10.79
CA ALA A 565 20.41 2.21 11.18
C ALA A 565 21.27 1.62 10.04
N GLY A 566 20.89 1.88 8.81
CA GLY A 566 21.55 1.42 7.60
C GLY A 566 20.53 1.34 6.46
N ALA A 567 20.81 0.56 5.43
CA ALA A 567 19.91 0.36 4.31
C ALA A 567 19.85 -1.11 3.86
N GLY A 568 18.71 -1.54 3.37
CA GLY A 568 18.54 -2.80 2.65
C GLY A 568 18.41 -2.57 1.15
N LEU A 569 18.88 -3.51 0.33
CA LEU A 569 18.78 -3.47 -1.13
C LEU A 569 17.80 -4.53 -1.64
N PHE A 570 16.83 -4.11 -2.45
CA PHE A 570 15.84 -4.99 -3.07
C PHE A 570 15.93 -4.98 -4.61
N SER A 571 16.18 -6.11 -5.29
CA SER A 571 16.59 -7.41 -4.77
C SER A 571 17.77 -7.97 -5.55
N ASN A 572 18.41 -9.00 -4.99
CA ASN A 572 19.60 -9.65 -5.53
C ASN A 572 19.54 -10.00 -7.03
N GLN A 573 18.35 -10.31 -7.56
CA GLN A 573 18.16 -10.60 -8.98
C GLN A 573 18.57 -9.45 -9.91
N ARG A 574 18.75 -8.23 -9.39
CA ARG A 574 19.15 -7.05 -10.16
C ARG A 574 20.48 -6.46 -9.68
N LEU A 575 21.23 -7.20 -8.86
CA LEU A 575 22.60 -6.86 -8.47
C LEU A 575 23.54 -7.15 -9.64
N SER A 576 23.76 -6.15 -10.50
CA SER A 576 24.68 -6.25 -11.64
C SER A 576 26.15 -6.19 -11.20
N PRO A 577 27.11 -6.68 -12.00
CA PRO A 577 28.54 -6.55 -11.70
C PRO A 577 28.98 -5.10 -11.45
N LYS A 578 28.38 -4.13 -12.15
CA LYS A 578 28.65 -2.70 -11.93
C LYS A 578 28.20 -2.22 -10.55
N LEU A 579 27.01 -2.64 -10.11
CA LEU A 579 26.50 -2.32 -8.78
C LEU A 579 27.34 -3.01 -7.69
N GLU A 580 27.69 -4.27 -7.87
CA GLU A 580 28.53 -5.02 -6.93
C GLU A 580 29.92 -4.39 -6.78
N ALA A 581 30.55 -3.96 -7.89
CA ALA A 581 31.82 -3.25 -7.87
C ALA A 581 31.71 -1.90 -7.13
N ALA A 582 30.62 -1.16 -7.35
CA ALA A 582 30.37 0.12 -6.68
C ALA A 582 30.21 -0.05 -5.16
N LEU A 583 29.44 -1.06 -4.73
CA LEU A 583 29.27 -1.39 -3.31
C LEU A 583 30.61 -1.81 -2.67
N SER A 584 31.39 -2.65 -3.37
CA SER A 584 32.73 -3.06 -2.95
C SER A 584 33.67 -1.87 -2.76
N ALA A 585 33.62 -0.88 -3.66
CA ALA A 585 34.43 0.33 -3.58
C ALA A 585 34.02 1.24 -2.40
N ARG A 586 32.77 1.15 -1.93
CA ARG A 586 32.30 1.86 -0.73
C ARG A 586 32.74 1.19 0.56
N GLY A 587 32.76 -0.14 0.62
CA GLY A 587 33.18 -0.88 1.82
C GLY A 587 34.63 -0.63 2.24
N LYS A 588 35.45 -0.06 1.35
CA LYS A 588 36.84 0.36 1.61
C LYS A 588 36.99 1.80 2.11
N ARG A 589 35.92 2.60 2.12
CA ARG A 589 35.87 3.97 2.63
C ARG A 589 35.19 3.99 3.99
#